data_AF-A0A5C7SP61-F1
#
_entry.id   AF-A0A5C7SP61-F1
#
_cell.length_a   1.000
_cell.length_b   1.000
_cell.length_c   1.000
_cell.angle_alpha   90.00
_cell.angle_beta   90.00
_cell.angle_gamma   90.00
#
_symmetry.space_group_name_H-M   'P 1'
#
loop_
_entity.id
_entity.type
_entity.pdbx_description
1 polymer ?
#
loop_
_entity_poly.entity_id
_entity_poly.type
_entity_poly.pdbx_seq_one_letter_code
_entity_poly.pdbx_strand_id
1 'polypeptide(L)'
;MNTLTRRRDETENLEQWSIWDGDVRVGVMRHVNTTGSDTAWQWGCWGGETGTAEGFDDARAAFQKAWDRVAPTVTETERNAFRFQEAFNAWKYAMWDARCRMPTQNPDGRSKCFCGAEITIASTDDHILAAHMA
;
A
#
# COMPACT_ATOMS: atom_id res chain seq x y z
N MET A 1 -5.38 21.33 7.19
CA MET A 1 -6.17 20.21 6.65
C MET A 1 -5.42 19.72 5.42
N ASN A 2 -4.77 18.55 5.52
CA ASN A 2 -4.04 18.00 4.38
C ASN A 2 -5.07 17.50 3.36
N THR A 3 -4.93 17.95 2.11
CA THR A 3 -5.89 17.59 1.07
C THR A 3 -5.55 16.20 0.54
N LEU A 4 -6.33 15.20 0.98
CA LEU A 4 -6.15 13.82 0.54
C LEU A 4 -6.66 13.61 -0.89
N THR A 5 -5.81 13.01 -1.72
CA THR A 5 -6.16 12.55 -3.07
C THR A 5 -6.58 11.08 -3.04
N ARG A 6 -7.51 10.69 -3.91
CA ARG A 6 -8.03 9.32 -3.98
C ARG A 6 -7.87 8.81 -5.39
N ARG A 7 -7.37 7.59 -5.54
CA ARG A 7 -7.17 6.94 -6.84
C ARG A 7 -7.89 5.60 -6.82
N ARG A 8 -8.82 5.39 -7.74
CA ARG A 8 -9.54 4.12 -7.87
C ARG A 8 -8.60 3.07 -8.46
N ASP A 9 -8.66 1.87 -7.92
CA ASP A 9 -8.06 0.68 -8.52
C ASP A 9 -9.04 0.14 -9.57
N GLU A 10 -8.61 0.12 -10.83
CA GLU A 10 -9.42 -0.37 -11.95
C GLU A 10 -9.22 -1.87 -12.21
N THR A 11 -8.26 -2.51 -11.54
CA THR A 11 -7.88 -3.91 -11.79
C THR A 11 -8.59 -4.90 -10.88
N GLU A 12 -9.16 -4.41 -9.78
CA GLU A 12 -9.82 -5.23 -8.77
C GLU A 12 -11.33 -5.41 -9.06
N ASN A 13 -11.83 -6.62 -8.82
CA ASN A 13 -13.26 -6.95 -9.00
C ASN A 13 -14.17 -6.22 -8.00
N LEU A 14 -13.62 -5.83 -6.85
CA LEU A 14 -14.30 -5.03 -5.84
C LEU A 14 -13.73 -3.62 -5.86
N GLU A 15 -14.62 -2.63 -5.74
CA GLU A 15 -14.22 -1.22 -5.82
C GLU A 15 -13.24 -0.88 -4.69
N GLN A 16 -12.00 -0.53 -5.05
CA GLN A 16 -10.94 -0.17 -4.12
C GLN A 16 -10.38 1.21 -4.47
N TRP A 17 -10.04 1.97 -3.43
CA TRP A 17 -9.46 3.31 -3.53
C TRP A 17 -8.20 3.40 -2.69
N SER A 18 -7.10 3.81 -3.31
CA SER A 18 -5.88 4.21 -2.62
C SER A 18 -5.98 5.68 -2.21
N ILE A 19 -5.66 5.97 -0.95
CA ILE A 19 -5.73 7.31 -0.37
C ILE A 19 -4.31 7.87 -0.21
N TRP A 20 -4.10 9.11 -0.66
CA TRP A 20 -2.78 9.72 -0.81
C TRP A 20 -2.70 11.07 -0.09
N ASP A 21 -1.60 11.31 0.62
CA ASP A 21 -1.20 12.61 1.13
C ASP A 21 0.08 13.07 0.40
N GLY A 22 -0.09 14.00 -0.54
CA GLY A 22 0.95 14.36 -1.50
C GLY A 22 1.36 13.16 -2.35
N ASP A 23 2.62 12.77 -2.23
CA ASP A 23 3.27 11.67 -2.95
C ASP A 23 3.23 10.33 -2.22
N VAL A 24 2.65 10.27 -1.02
CA VAL A 24 2.67 9.08 -0.17
C VAL A 24 1.29 8.47 -0.06
N ARG A 25 1.17 7.14 -0.22
CA ARG A 25 -0.08 6.43 0.04
C ARG A 25 -0.23 6.24 1.55
N VAL A 26 -1.32 6.77 2.09
CA VAL A 26 -1.59 6.84 3.54
C VAL A 26 -2.80 6.00 3.94
N GLY A 27 -3.38 5.25 3.01
CA GLY A 27 -4.36 4.23 3.33
C GLY A 27 -5.12 3.70 2.13
N VAL A 28 -6.12 2.89 2.46
CA VAL A 28 -7.02 2.26 1.50
C VAL A 28 -8.44 2.32 1.98
N MET A 29 -9.37 2.38 1.03
CA MET A 29 -10.79 2.14 1.23
C MET A 29 -11.22 1.08 0.22
N ARG A 30 -12.05 0.13 0.63
CA ARG A 30 -12.54 -0.92 -0.25
C ARG A 30 -13.99 -1.22 0.01
N HIS A 31 -14.71 -1.46 -1.08
CA HIS A 31 -16.04 -1.99 -1.01
C HIS A 31 -15.97 -3.46 -0.59
N VAL A 32 -16.77 -3.86 0.38
CA VAL A 32 -16.86 -5.24 0.83
C VAL A 32 -18.25 -5.79 0.56
N ASN A 33 -18.30 -6.92 -0.13
CA ASN A 33 -19.54 -7.65 -0.36
C ASN A 33 -19.74 -8.64 0.79
N THR A 34 -20.36 -8.18 1.87
CA THR A 34 -20.70 -9.02 3.02
C THR A 34 -22.16 -9.45 2.88
N THR A 35 -22.41 -10.76 2.81
CA THR A 35 -23.77 -11.29 2.66
C THR A 35 -24.65 -10.85 3.82
N GLY A 36 -25.69 -10.04 3.56
CA GLY A 36 -26.70 -9.66 4.54
C GLY A 36 -26.50 -8.31 5.24
N SER A 37 -25.53 -7.47 4.83
CA SER A 37 -25.57 -6.04 5.19
C SER A 37 -25.35 -5.15 3.97
N ASP A 38 -26.14 -4.07 3.89
CA ASP A 38 -25.93 -2.96 2.95
C ASP A 38 -24.74 -2.08 3.37
N THR A 39 -23.92 -2.53 4.32
CA THR A 39 -22.86 -1.72 4.94
C THR A 39 -21.50 -2.07 4.34
N ALA A 40 -21.18 -1.36 3.27
CA ALA A 40 -20.37 -1.95 2.21
C ALA A 40 -18.98 -1.35 2.06
N TRP A 41 -18.43 -0.64 3.07
CA TRP A 41 -17.09 -0.04 2.98
C TRP A 41 -16.20 -0.36 4.17
N GLN A 42 -14.99 -0.83 3.90
CA GLN A 42 -13.89 -0.93 4.86
C GLN A 42 -12.82 0.10 4.53
N TRP A 43 -12.17 0.63 5.56
CA TRP A 43 -11.06 1.55 5.40
C TRP A 43 -9.94 1.25 6.40
N GLY A 44 -8.71 1.56 5.99
CA GLY A 44 -7.52 1.41 6.83
C GLY A 44 -6.55 2.55 6.58
N CYS A 45 -6.19 3.24 7.65
CA CYS A 45 -5.26 4.35 7.68
C CYS A 45 -3.88 3.87 8.16
N TRP A 46 -2.82 4.38 7.54
CA TRP A 46 -1.47 4.19 8.05
C TRP A 46 -1.38 4.92 9.40
N GLY A 47 -0.86 4.24 10.42
CA GLY A 47 -1.06 4.59 11.84
C GLY A 47 -1.93 3.58 12.61
N GLY A 48 -2.47 2.57 11.92
CA GLY A 48 -3.10 1.39 12.54
C GLY A 48 -4.61 1.50 12.76
N GLU A 49 -5.20 2.67 12.52
CA GLU A 49 -6.64 2.84 12.60
C GLU A 49 -7.33 2.21 11.39
N THR A 50 -8.33 1.38 11.64
CA THR A 50 -9.18 0.75 10.63
C THR A 50 -10.65 0.89 11.03
N GLY A 51 -11.55 0.81 10.07
CA GLY A 51 -12.97 0.91 10.35
C GLY A 51 -13.84 0.43 9.20
N THR A 52 -15.16 0.45 9.47
CA THR A 52 -16.19 0.18 8.47
C THR A 52 -17.18 1.33 8.43
N ALA A 53 -17.86 1.52 7.31
CA ALA A 53 -18.97 2.46 7.18
C ALA A 53 -19.99 1.96 6.17
N GLU A 54 -21.21 2.48 6.25
CA GLU A 54 -22.30 2.06 5.37
C GLU A 54 -22.10 2.62 3.95
N GLY A 55 -21.82 3.91 3.84
CA GLY A 55 -21.56 4.59 2.57
C GLY A 55 -20.09 4.94 2.33
N PHE A 56 -19.76 5.16 1.05
CA PHE A 56 -18.44 5.64 0.64
C PHE A 56 -18.08 6.97 1.29
N ASP A 57 -19.03 7.92 1.35
CA ASP A 57 -18.81 9.24 1.94
C ASP A 57 -18.57 9.17 3.46
N ASP A 58 -19.25 8.26 4.15
CA ASP A 58 -19.03 8.04 5.58
C ASP A 58 -17.66 7.42 5.84
N ALA A 59 -17.26 6.42 5.04
CA ALA A 59 -15.92 5.85 5.10
C ALA A 59 -14.85 6.91 4.81
N ARG A 60 -15.10 7.78 3.83
CA ARG A 60 -14.22 8.90 3.46
C ARG A 60 -14.06 9.89 4.60
N ALA A 61 -15.16 10.28 5.26
CA ALA A 61 -15.14 11.21 6.39
C ALA A 61 -14.44 10.59 7.61
N ALA A 62 -14.73 9.31 7.90
CA ALA A 62 -14.08 8.56 8.97
C ALA A 62 -12.56 8.45 8.75
N PHE A 63 -12.15 8.12 7.52
CA PHE A 63 -10.74 8.10 7.13
C PHE A 63 -10.07 9.46 7.32
N GLN A 64 -10.67 10.55 6.81
CA GLN A 64 -10.09 11.88 6.95
C GLN A 64 -9.88 12.24 8.42
N LYS A 65 -10.87 11.94 9.28
CA LYS A 65 -10.78 12.19 10.71
C LYS A 65 -9.67 11.38 11.37
N ALA A 66 -9.45 10.14 10.95
CA ALA A 66 -8.34 9.31 11.42
C ALA A 66 -6.99 9.88 10.97
N TRP A 67 -6.87 10.25 9.69
CA TRP A 67 -5.65 10.86 9.16
C TRP A 67 -5.34 12.19 9.85
N ASP A 68 -6.32 13.05 10.09
CA ASP A 68 -6.10 14.34 10.76
C ASP A 68 -5.52 14.19 12.19
N ARG A 69 -5.73 13.04 12.85
CA ARG A 69 -5.10 12.73 14.14
C ARG A 69 -3.65 12.27 14.00
N VAL A 70 -3.36 11.48 12.97
CA VAL A 70 -2.07 10.81 12.79
C VAL A 70 -1.10 11.69 12.00
N ALA A 71 -1.55 12.40 10.97
CA ALA A 71 -0.71 13.20 10.07
C ALA A 71 0.27 14.14 10.80
N PRO A 72 -0.11 14.84 11.90
CA PRO A 72 0.83 15.71 12.62
C PRO A 72 1.97 14.97 13.30
N THR A 73 1.83 13.66 13.56
CA THR A 73 2.87 12.83 14.18
C THR A 73 3.75 12.13 13.16
N VAL A 74 3.36 12.12 11.88
CA VAL A 74 4.10 11.44 10.81
C VAL A 74 5.34 12.26 10.43
N THR A 75 6.51 11.71 10.74
CA THR A 75 7.82 12.24 10.42
C THR A 75 8.19 11.95 8.97
N GLU A 76 9.18 12.68 8.41
CA GLU A 76 9.68 12.39 7.05
C GLU A 76 10.31 10.99 6.96
N THR A 77 10.86 10.47 8.05
CA THR A 77 11.33 9.07 8.11
C THR A 77 10.20 8.08 7.90
N GLU A 78 9.04 8.29 8.54
CA GLU A 78 7.86 7.45 8.33
C GLU A 78 7.29 7.63 6.93
N ARG A 79 7.29 8.85 6.38
CA ARG A 79 6.91 9.10 4.98
C ARG A 79 7.82 8.33 4.01
N ASN A 80 9.13 8.29 4.25
CA ASN A 80 10.07 7.48 3.48
C ASN A 80 9.80 5.99 3.60
N ALA A 81 9.45 5.49 4.80
CA ALA A 81 9.05 4.11 4.99
C ALA A 81 7.78 3.77 4.19
N PHE A 82 6.80 4.68 4.13
CA PHE A 82 5.59 4.49 3.32
C PHE A 82 5.90 4.45 1.83
N ARG A 83 6.79 5.33 1.32
CA ARG A 83 7.27 5.28 -0.07
C ARG A 83 7.96 3.95 -0.39
N PHE A 84 8.87 3.53 0.49
CA PHE A 84 9.57 2.26 0.33
C PHE A 84 8.60 1.08 0.31
N GLN A 85 7.61 1.08 1.20
CA GLN A 85 6.63 0.00 1.27
C GLN A 85 5.76 -0.10 0.00
N GLU A 86 5.42 1.03 -0.62
CA GLU A 86 4.77 1.06 -1.93
C GLU A 86 5.70 0.54 -3.04
N ALA A 87 6.96 1.00 -3.09
CA ALA A 87 7.96 0.50 -4.04
C ALA A 87 8.21 -1.00 -3.89
N PHE A 88 8.31 -1.49 -2.66
CA PHE A 88 8.44 -2.91 -2.34
C PHE A 88 7.22 -3.71 -2.83
N ASN A 89 6.00 -3.20 -2.61
CA ASN A 89 4.79 -3.88 -3.10
C ASN A 89 4.76 -3.93 -4.63
N ALA A 90 5.08 -2.83 -5.31
CA ALA A 90 5.16 -2.78 -6.76
C ALA A 90 6.21 -3.76 -7.30
N TRP A 91 7.42 -3.75 -6.73
CA TRP A 91 8.50 -4.68 -7.07
C TRP A 91 8.10 -6.14 -6.86
N LYS A 92 7.46 -6.45 -5.72
CA LYS A 92 6.99 -7.80 -5.39
C LYS A 92 5.99 -8.32 -6.41
N TYR A 93 5.01 -7.50 -6.78
CA TYR A 93 4.03 -7.90 -7.79
C TYR A 93 4.65 -8.04 -9.18
N ALA A 94 5.58 -7.16 -9.56
CA ALA A 94 6.34 -7.27 -10.80
C ALA A 94 7.21 -8.55 -10.85
N MET A 95 7.81 -8.95 -9.72
CA MET A 95 8.51 -10.23 -9.59
C MET A 95 7.57 -11.41 -9.87
N TRP A 96 6.37 -11.40 -9.28
CA TRP A 96 5.39 -12.48 -9.48
C TRP A 96 4.86 -12.53 -10.92
N ASP A 97 4.58 -11.37 -11.52
CA ASP A 97 4.13 -11.28 -12.91
C ASP A 97 5.20 -11.82 -13.88
N ALA A 98 6.47 -11.47 -13.64
CA ALA A 98 7.63 -12.02 -14.35
C ALA A 98 7.94 -13.50 -14.00
N ARG A 99 7.15 -14.13 -13.12
CA ARG A 99 7.35 -15.48 -12.59
C ARG A 99 8.72 -15.68 -11.92
N CYS A 100 9.32 -14.61 -11.43
CA CYS A 100 10.53 -14.65 -10.61
C CYS A 100 10.18 -15.03 -9.17
N ARG A 101 11.00 -15.90 -8.55
CA ARG A 101 10.85 -16.22 -7.12
C ARG A 101 11.43 -15.10 -6.27
N MET A 102 10.87 -14.86 -5.10
CA MET A 102 11.49 -13.97 -4.11
C MET A 102 12.64 -14.72 -3.41
N PRO A 103 13.68 -14.00 -2.90
CA PRO A 103 14.76 -14.63 -2.15
C PRO A 103 14.27 -15.46 -0.95
N THR A 104 13.22 -15.02 -0.27
CA THR A 104 12.59 -15.71 0.86
C THR A 104 11.90 -17.04 0.49
N GLN A 105 11.68 -17.29 -0.80
CA GLN A 105 11.08 -18.53 -1.31
C GLN A 105 12.13 -19.57 -1.72
N ASN A 106 13.41 -19.20 -1.74
CA ASN A 106 14.52 -20.08 -2.09
C ASN A 106 15.31 -20.48 -0.85
N PRO A 107 15.71 -21.77 -0.70
CA PRO A 107 16.42 -22.24 0.49
C PRO A 107 17.76 -21.55 0.77
N ASP A 108 18.45 -21.09 -0.28
CA ASP A 108 19.74 -20.38 -0.19
C ASP A 108 19.59 -18.87 0.02
N GLY A 109 18.35 -18.36 0.09
CA GLY A 109 18.06 -16.95 0.29
C GLY A 109 18.48 -16.06 -0.89
N ARG A 110 18.64 -16.60 -2.09
CA ARG A 110 19.06 -15.87 -3.30
C ARG A 110 17.97 -15.91 -4.36
N SER A 111 17.94 -14.90 -5.23
CA SER A 111 17.11 -14.92 -6.43
C SER A 111 17.67 -13.99 -7.51
N LYS A 112 17.02 -13.96 -8.66
CA LYS A 112 17.26 -13.01 -9.75
C LYS A 112 16.04 -12.11 -9.87
N CYS A 113 16.24 -10.80 -9.81
CA CYS A 113 15.19 -9.83 -10.05
C CYS A 113 14.77 -9.86 -11.53
N PHE A 114 13.54 -9.43 -11.84
CA PHE A 114 13.06 -9.29 -13.22
C PHE A 114 13.93 -8.32 -14.07
N CYS A 115 14.66 -7.39 -13.44
CA CYS A 115 15.65 -6.55 -14.13
C CYS A 115 16.99 -7.26 -14.42
N GLY A 116 17.14 -8.50 -13.97
CA GLY A 116 18.31 -9.33 -14.20
C GLY A 116 19.36 -9.33 -13.09
N ALA A 117 19.25 -8.44 -12.11
CA ALA A 117 20.18 -8.38 -10.97
C ALA A 117 20.06 -9.61 -10.05
N GLU A 118 21.20 -10.09 -9.53
CA GLU A 118 21.18 -11.05 -8.42
C GLU A 118 20.85 -10.33 -7.11
N ILE A 119 19.94 -10.92 -6.35
CA ILE A 119 19.46 -10.36 -5.09
C ILE A 119 19.48 -11.44 -4.01
N THR A 120 19.69 -11.01 -2.77
CA THR A 120 19.63 -11.85 -1.57
C THR A 120 18.57 -11.31 -0.64
N ILE A 121 18.19 -12.08 0.39
CA ILE A 121 17.32 -11.57 1.46
C ILE A 121 17.89 -10.27 2.04
N ALA A 122 19.20 -10.20 2.29
CA ALA A 122 19.84 -9.04 2.90
C ALA A 122 19.97 -7.83 1.97
N SER A 123 20.02 -8.03 0.65
CA SER A 123 20.26 -6.96 -0.33
C SER A 123 18.99 -6.50 -1.07
N THR A 124 17.83 -7.09 -0.76
CA THR A 124 16.58 -6.82 -1.48
C THR A 124 16.15 -5.36 -1.30
N ASP A 125 16.19 -4.85 -0.06
CA ASP A 125 15.73 -3.49 0.24
C ASP A 125 16.59 -2.44 -0.46
N ASP A 126 17.92 -2.55 -0.33
CA ASP A 126 18.88 -1.69 -1.02
C ASP A 126 18.71 -1.75 -2.55
N HIS A 127 18.45 -2.94 -3.10
CA HIS A 127 18.20 -3.10 -4.52
C HIS A 127 16.92 -2.39 -4.97
N ILE A 128 15.84 -2.49 -4.20
CA ILE A 128 14.57 -1.80 -4.49
C ILE A 128 14.76 -0.30 -4.46
N LEU A 129 15.41 0.22 -3.41
CA LEU A 129 15.71 1.65 -3.28
C LEU A 129 16.54 2.17 -4.46
N ALA A 130 17.55 1.42 -4.91
CA ALA A 130 18.46 1.86 -5.95
C ALA A 130 17.91 1.71 -7.38
N ALA A 131 17.14 0.65 -7.66
CA ALA A 131 16.79 0.26 -9.03
C ALA A 131 15.29 0.41 -9.37
N HIS A 132 14.42 0.52 -8.37
CA HIS A 132 12.95 0.47 -8.58
C HIS A 132 12.20 1.62 -7.90
N MET A 133 12.91 2.59 -7.31
CA MET A 133 12.34 3.77 -6.64
C MET A 133 12.85 5.11 -7.22
N ALA A 134 13.51 5.09 -8.38
CA ALA A 134 14.04 6.29 -9.06
C ALA A 134 13.00 7.01 -9.92
#